data_AF-A0A935HMV8-F1
#
_entry.id   AF-A0A935HMV8-F1
#
_cell.length_a   1.000
_cell.length_b   1.000
_cell.length_c   1.000
_cell.angle_alpha   90.00
_cell.angle_beta   90.00
_cell.angle_gamma   90.00
#
_symmetry.space_group_name_H-M   'P 1'
#
loop_
_entity.id
_entity.type
_entity.pdbx_description
1 polymer ?
#
loop_
_entity_poly.entity_id
_entity_poly.type
_entity_poly.pdbx_seq_one_letter_code
_entity_poly.pdbx_strand_id
1 'polypeptide(L)'
;MHKAIVRPSNVYFIKLANEKNLQNSLFNIYDALGMNILNRGGFHFQKPESYSSDLYFKEWDKFVAKGKDIYESKKLKGTRRRLTSRYSDLAWGQGELSASPLHLAKMTGAIANNGNLAASRFFLKSWNRKDSIEPANKIAKAEGIGNLLSSFMKEQSASVSAATGLTVYGKTGSPERDKLIKKGNTVVRKRVTDAWYTFFVHSP
;
A
#
# COMPACT_ATOMS: atom_id res chain seq x y z
N MET A 1 9.15 14.08 4.77
CA MET A 1 8.21 13.43 3.83
C MET A 1 8.77 13.40 2.41
N HIS A 2 8.90 14.54 1.72
CA HIS A 2 9.43 14.66 0.34
C HIS A 2 10.62 13.71 0.05
N LYS A 3 11.75 13.92 0.75
CA LYS A 3 12.96 13.09 0.58
C LYS A 3 12.71 11.60 0.77
N ALA A 4 11.83 11.21 1.70
CA ALA A 4 11.56 9.80 2.00
C ALA A 4 10.71 9.10 0.93
N ILE A 5 9.94 9.86 0.14
CA ILE A 5 9.16 9.33 -0.98
C ILE A 5 10.04 9.28 -2.22
N VAL A 6 10.70 10.39 -2.57
CA VAL A 6 11.59 10.49 -3.74
C VAL A 6 12.79 9.54 -3.61
N ARG A 7 13.42 9.52 -2.44
CA ARG A 7 14.49 8.58 -2.07
C ARG A 7 13.92 7.59 -1.05
N PRO A 8 13.34 6.46 -1.51
CA PRO A 8 12.49 5.59 -0.70
C PRO A 8 13.13 5.22 0.64
N SER A 9 12.58 5.74 1.75
CA SER A 9 13.14 5.57 3.09
C SER A 9 12.19 4.81 4.02
N ASN A 10 12.39 3.50 4.14
CA ASN A 10 11.58 2.64 5.02
C ASN A 10 11.64 3.12 6.48
N VAL A 11 12.82 3.54 6.94
CA VAL A 11 13.02 4.05 8.31
C VAL A 11 12.12 5.25 8.62
N TYR A 12 11.92 6.16 7.65
CA TYR A 12 11.04 7.30 7.83
C TYR A 12 9.59 6.86 8.06
N PHE A 13 9.07 5.95 7.21
CA PHE A 13 7.68 5.49 7.31
C PHE A 13 7.42 4.64 8.55
N ILE A 14 8.36 3.78 8.94
CA ILE A 14 8.28 3.01 10.19
C ILE A 14 8.19 3.96 11.40
N LYS A 15 9.08 4.95 11.48
CA LYS A 15 9.06 5.92 12.57
C LYS A 15 7.77 6.74 12.57
N LEU A 16 7.36 7.24 11.42
CA LEU A 16 6.12 8.02 11.27
C LEU A 16 4.91 7.22 11.76
N ALA A 17 4.77 5.96 11.33
CA ALA A 17 3.65 5.11 11.70
C ALA A 17 3.60 4.85 13.22
N ASN A 18 4.74 4.55 13.83
CA ASN A 18 4.82 4.30 15.27
C ASN A 18 4.64 5.58 16.10
N GLU A 19 5.36 6.66 15.78
CA GLU A 19 5.34 7.92 16.55
C GLU A 19 4.02 8.67 16.48
N LYS A 20 3.27 8.49 15.38
CA LYS A 20 1.96 9.13 15.18
C LYS A 20 0.78 8.18 15.40
N ASN A 21 1.03 6.96 15.89
CA ASN A 21 -0.01 5.95 16.16
C ASN A 21 -0.97 5.77 14.97
N LEU A 22 -0.44 5.69 13.75
CA LEU A 22 -1.22 5.67 12.52
C LEU A 22 -1.93 4.34 12.22
N GLN A 23 -2.01 3.44 13.19
CA GLN A 23 -2.49 2.07 13.00
C GLN A 23 -3.89 2.01 12.40
N ASN A 24 -4.82 2.79 12.94
CA ASN A 24 -6.19 2.89 12.42
C ASN A 24 -6.20 3.52 11.02
N SER A 25 -5.42 4.59 10.81
CA SER A 25 -5.34 5.25 9.50
C SER A 25 -4.75 4.32 8.43
N LEU A 26 -3.76 3.50 8.80
CA LEU A 26 -3.14 2.53 7.90
C LEU A 26 -4.11 1.38 7.56
N PHE A 27 -4.84 0.87 8.56
CA PHE A 27 -5.91 -0.10 8.34
C PHE A 27 -6.95 0.43 7.36
N ASN A 28 -7.50 1.63 7.60
CA ASN A 28 -8.57 2.19 6.77
C ASN A 28 -8.16 2.34 5.30
N ILE A 29 -6.89 2.67 5.03
CA ILE A 29 -6.38 2.76 3.65
C ILE A 29 -6.30 1.37 3.03
N TYR A 30 -5.70 0.39 3.70
CA TYR A 30 -5.59 -0.97 3.18
C TYR A 30 -6.96 -1.62 2.98
N ASP A 31 -7.86 -1.45 3.94
CA ASP A 31 -9.23 -1.92 3.88
C ASP A 31 -10.01 -1.29 2.71
N ALA A 32 -9.92 0.02 2.50
CA ALA A 32 -10.56 0.69 1.38
C ALA A 32 -10.05 0.16 0.01
N LEU A 33 -8.77 -0.19 -0.06
CA LEU A 33 -8.16 -0.75 -1.27
C LEU A 33 -8.52 -2.23 -1.50
N GLY A 34 -9.00 -2.94 -0.46
CA GLY A 34 -9.24 -4.38 -0.49
C GLY A 34 -7.99 -5.22 -0.19
N MET A 35 -6.96 -4.61 0.39
CA MET A 35 -5.75 -5.29 0.85
C MET A 35 -5.96 -5.87 2.25
N ASN A 36 -5.43 -7.07 2.49
CA ASN A 36 -5.60 -7.79 3.75
C ASN A 36 -4.27 -8.37 4.25
N ILE A 37 -4.26 -8.72 5.53
CA ILE A 37 -3.19 -9.50 6.17
C ILE A 37 -3.59 -10.98 6.28
N LEU A 38 -2.62 -11.87 6.50
CA LEU A 38 -2.85 -13.29 6.81
C LEU A 38 -3.58 -14.08 5.72
N ASN A 39 -3.57 -13.59 4.48
CA ASN A 39 -4.32 -14.16 3.35
C ASN A 39 -5.82 -14.38 3.62
N ARG A 40 -6.42 -13.69 4.60
CA ARG A 40 -7.85 -13.79 4.89
C ARG A 40 -8.67 -12.96 3.90
N GLY A 41 -9.74 -13.56 3.37
CA GLY A 41 -10.73 -12.90 2.50
C GLY A 41 -10.39 -12.87 1.00
N GLY A 42 -9.20 -13.31 0.59
CA GLY A 42 -8.74 -13.11 -0.79
C GLY A 42 -8.52 -11.62 -1.11
N PHE A 43 -8.16 -11.31 -2.36
CA PHE A 43 -8.06 -9.94 -2.84
C PHE A 43 -9.45 -9.43 -3.24
N HIS A 44 -10.02 -8.49 -2.50
CA HIS A 44 -11.38 -8.00 -2.77
C HIS A 44 -11.38 -7.00 -3.93
N PHE A 45 -11.93 -7.42 -5.08
CA PHE A 45 -12.34 -6.48 -6.13
C PHE A 45 -13.48 -5.58 -5.62
N GLN A 46 -14.51 -6.22 -5.06
CA GLN A 46 -15.62 -5.65 -4.30
C GLN A 46 -15.73 -6.38 -2.97
N LYS A 47 -16.10 -5.66 -1.91
CA LYS A 47 -16.34 -6.26 -0.59
C LYS A 47 -17.64 -7.08 -0.65
N PRO A 48 -17.68 -8.29 -0.09
CA PRO A 48 -18.92 -9.08 -0.02
C PRO A 48 -19.96 -8.36 0.86
N GLU A 49 -21.24 -8.66 0.69
CA GLU A 49 -22.31 -8.09 1.54
C GLU A 49 -22.12 -8.40 3.03
N SER A 50 -21.54 -9.56 3.34
CA SER A 50 -21.20 -9.98 4.71
C SER A 50 -19.94 -9.30 5.28
N TYR A 51 -19.35 -8.36 4.56
CA TYR A 51 -18.12 -7.67 4.99
C TYR A 51 -18.38 -6.78 6.21
N SER A 52 -17.57 -6.95 7.27
CA SER A 52 -17.62 -6.12 8.47
C SER A 52 -16.26 -5.51 8.77
N SER A 53 -16.11 -4.21 8.49
CA SER A 53 -14.86 -3.48 8.75
C SER A 53 -14.40 -3.60 10.21
N ASP A 54 -15.32 -3.60 11.17
CA ASP A 54 -14.98 -3.69 12.60
C ASP A 54 -14.40 -5.05 12.98
N LEU A 55 -14.90 -6.14 12.39
CA LEU A 55 -14.33 -7.47 12.60
C LEU A 55 -12.92 -7.56 12.05
N TYR A 56 -12.70 -7.05 10.83
CA TYR A 56 -11.37 -7.01 10.22
C TYR A 56 -10.41 -6.10 11.00
N PHE A 57 -10.90 -4.98 11.54
CA PHE A 57 -10.10 -4.09 12.38
C PHE A 57 -9.67 -4.78 13.70
N LYS A 58 -10.55 -5.54 14.36
CA LYS A 58 -10.19 -6.29 15.58
C LYS A 58 -9.08 -7.30 15.32
N GLU A 59 -9.13 -7.98 14.18
CA GLU A 59 -8.08 -8.93 13.78
C GLU A 59 -6.77 -8.23 13.43
N TRP A 60 -6.86 -7.13 12.69
CA TRP A 60 -5.73 -6.26 12.40
C TRP A 60 -5.06 -5.74 13.69
N ASP A 61 -5.84 -5.20 14.62
CA ASP A 61 -5.36 -4.67 15.90
C ASP A 61 -4.64 -5.75 16.73
N LYS A 62 -5.26 -6.94 16.85
CA LYS A 62 -4.62 -8.09 17.48
C LYS A 62 -3.32 -8.51 16.78
N PHE A 63 -3.27 -8.42 15.45
CA PHE A 63 -2.08 -8.78 14.68
C PHE A 63 -0.93 -7.80 14.93
N VAL A 64 -1.18 -6.49 14.83
CA VAL A 64 -0.17 -5.42 14.93
C VAL A 64 0.26 -5.13 16.37
N ALA A 65 -0.56 -5.48 17.37
CA ALA A 65 -0.19 -5.37 18.79
C ALA A 65 1.04 -6.24 19.15
N LYS A 66 1.27 -7.36 18.45
CA LYS A 66 2.41 -8.23 18.74
C LYS A 66 3.74 -7.55 18.36
N GLY A 67 4.60 -7.36 19.35
CA GLY A 67 5.91 -6.73 19.19
C GLY A 67 5.85 -5.21 19.07
N LYS A 68 4.73 -4.57 19.44
CA LYS A 68 4.61 -3.10 19.44
C LYS A 68 5.55 -2.46 20.48
N ASP A 69 5.76 -3.13 21.60
CA ASP A 69 6.69 -2.80 22.68
C ASP A 69 8.16 -2.71 22.22
N ILE A 70 8.53 -3.41 21.14
CA ILE A 70 9.89 -3.37 20.56
C ILE A 70 10.26 -1.94 20.15
N TYR A 71 9.31 -1.18 19.58
CA TYR A 71 9.56 0.21 19.18
C TYR A 71 9.72 1.15 20.38
N GLU A 72 9.03 0.87 21.48
CA GLU A 72 9.02 1.67 22.70
C GLU A 72 10.23 1.39 23.62
N SER A 73 10.88 0.23 23.42
CA SER A 73 12.01 -0.22 24.22
C SER A 73 13.15 0.82 24.27
N LYS A 74 13.44 1.33 25.48
CA LYS A 74 14.58 2.22 25.74
C LYS A 74 15.91 1.58 25.37
N LYS A 75 16.06 0.27 25.60
CA LYS A 75 17.27 -0.50 25.29
C LYS A 75 17.56 -0.57 23.79
N LEU A 76 16.52 -0.56 22.95
CA LEU A 76 16.66 -0.68 21.50
C LEU A 76 16.77 0.67 20.79
N LYS A 77 16.70 1.81 21.52
CA LYS A 77 16.87 3.14 20.93
C LYS A 77 18.18 3.23 20.13
N GLY A 78 18.10 3.76 18.92
CA GLY A 78 19.24 3.86 17.99
C GLY A 78 19.54 2.58 17.19
N THR A 79 18.93 1.45 17.51
CA THR A 79 19.19 0.18 16.82
C THR A 79 18.18 -0.10 15.70
N ARG A 80 18.59 -0.88 14.69
CA ARG A 80 17.68 -1.38 13.64
C ARG A 80 16.61 -2.31 14.20
N ARG A 81 16.91 -3.07 15.27
CA ARG A 81 15.98 -3.99 15.92
C ARG A 81 14.76 -3.28 16.51
N ARG A 82 14.87 -1.99 16.84
CA ARG A 82 13.71 -1.17 17.24
C ARG A 82 12.67 -1.02 16.13
N LEU A 83 13.09 -1.14 14.87
CA LEU A 83 12.26 -0.93 13.69
C LEU A 83 11.65 -2.23 13.17
N THR A 84 11.80 -3.34 13.90
CA THR A 84 11.31 -4.67 13.48
C THR A 84 10.13 -5.08 14.36
N SER A 85 8.93 -4.94 13.82
CA SER A 85 7.68 -5.41 14.41
C SER A 85 6.67 -5.60 13.30
N ARG A 86 5.59 -6.36 13.55
CA ARG A 86 4.53 -6.53 12.55
C ARG A 86 3.98 -5.20 12.07
N TYR A 87 3.70 -4.29 12.99
CA TYR A 87 3.23 -2.95 12.62
C TYR A 87 4.26 -2.17 11.79
N SER A 88 5.54 -2.28 12.14
CA SER A 88 6.62 -1.66 11.37
C SER A 88 6.70 -2.24 9.97
N ASP A 89 6.62 -3.55 9.80
CA ASP A 89 6.66 -4.22 8.49
C ASP A 89 5.52 -3.75 7.58
N LEU A 90 4.30 -3.65 8.13
CA LEU A 90 3.14 -3.15 7.38
C LEU A 90 3.29 -1.68 6.97
N ALA A 91 4.04 -0.86 7.71
CA ALA A 91 4.21 0.57 7.44
C ALA A 91 5.04 0.86 6.18
N TRP A 92 5.82 -0.10 5.68
CA TRP A 92 6.58 0.03 4.43
C TRP A 92 6.24 -1.05 3.40
N GLY A 93 5.10 -1.72 3.57
CA GLY A 93 4.55 -2.66 2.57
C GLY A 93 5.15 -4.07 2.64
N GLN A 94 5.48 -4.56 3.84
CA GLN A 94 6.12 -5.85 4.08
C GLN A 94 5.39 -6.68 5.14
N GLY A 95 5.89 -7.90 5.37
CA GLY A 95 5.34 -8.83 6.34
C GLY A 95 4.13 -9.57 5.76
N GLU A 96 3.02 -9.58 6.50
CA GLU A 96 1.81 -10.34 6.12
C GLU A 96 0.87 -9.55 5.20
N LEU A 97 1.19 -8.30 4.86
CA LEU A 97 0.41 -7.52 3.91
C LEU A 97 0.53 -8.13 2.52
N SER A 98 -0.60 -8.51 1.94
CA SER A 98 -0.66 -8.99 0.57
C SER A 98 -1.41 -8.01 -0.33
N ALA A 99 -0.89 -7.78 -1.53
CA ALA A 99 -1.50 -6.91 -2.53
C ALA A 99 -1.44 -7.53 -3.93
N SER A 100 -2.45 -7.24 -4.73
CA SER A 100 -2.47 -7.53 -6.17
C SER A 100 -2.08 -6.28 -6.98
N PRO A 101 -1.71 -6.42 -8.27
CA PRO A 101 -1.52 -5.27 -9.15
C PRO A 101 -2.72 -4.32 -9.22
N LEU A 102 -3.93 -4.87 -9.13
CA LEU A 102 -5.14 -4.05 -9.09
C LEU A 102 -5.18 -3.14 -7.85
N HIS A 103 -4.76 -3.63 -6.68
CA HIS A 103 -4.78 -2.82 -5.46
C HIS A 103 -3.81 -1.63 -5.55
N LEU A 104 -2.64 -1.84 -6.17
CA LEU A 104 -1.70 -0.75 -6.41
C LEU A 104 -2.23 0.24 -7.46
N ALA A 105 -2.86 -0.25 -8.53
CA ALA A 105 -3.51 0.60 -9.52
C ALA A 105 -4.63 1.45 -8.89
N LYS A 106 -5.45 0.87 -8.00
CA LYS A 106 -6.47 1.59 -7.22
C LYS A 106 -5.86 2.71 -6.38
N MET A 107 -4.75 2.44 -5.68
CA MET A 107 -4.07 3.45 -4.87
C MET A 107 -3.50 4.58 -5.74
N THR A 108 -2.85 4.23 -6.85
CA THR A 108 -2.29 5.22 -7.78
C THR A 108 -3.37 6.05 -8.45
N GLY A 109 -4.50 5.43 -8.83
CA GLY A 109 -5.67 6.14 -9.33
C GLY A 109 -6.29 7.06 -8.28
N ALA A 110 -6.32 6.65 -7.01
CA ALA A 110 -6.80 7.50 -5.94
C ALA A 110 -5.88 8.73 -5.72
N ILE A 111 -4.56 8.57 -5.83
CA ILE A 111 -3.61 9.71 -5.79
C ILE A 111 -3.86 10.66 -6.97
N ALA A 112 -4.01 10.12 -8.18
CA ALA A 112 -4.32 10.90 -9.39
C ALA A 112 -5.65 11.65 -9.27
N ASN A 113 -6.63 11.07 -8.56
CA ASN A 113 -7.94 11.66 -8.31
C ASN A 113 -8.00 12.43 -6.97
N ASN A 114 -6.90 13.07 -6.58
CA ASN A 114 -6.76 13.91 -5.39
C ASN A 114 -7.24 13.27 -4.07
N GLY A 115 -6.97 11.98 -3.88
CA GLY A 115 -7.32 11.22 -2.69
C GLY A 115 -8.72 10.59 -2.71
N ASN A 116 -9.41 10.60 -3.85
CA ASN A 116 -10.72 9.97 -4.03
C ASN A 116 -10.57 8.63 -4.76
N LEU A 117 -10.88 7.54 -4.05
CA LEU A 117 -10.88 6.19 -4.59
C LEU A 117 -12.16 5.95 -5.40
N ALA A 118 -12.01 5.89 -6.72
CA ALA A 118 -13.11 5.52 -7.61
C ALA A 118 -13.48 4.04 -7.45
N ALA A 119 -14.77 3.73 -7.60
CA ALA A 119 -15.23 2.36 -7.68
C ALA A 119 -14.59 1.65 -8.88
N SER A 120 -14.04 0.45 -8.64
CA SER A 120 -13.48 -0.37 -9.70
C SER A 120 -14.61 -1.07 -10.44
N ARG A 121 -14.64 -0.95 -11.78
CA ARG A 121 -15.66 -1.59 -12.63
C ARG A 121 -15.02 -2.16 -13.88
N PHE A 122 -15.49 -3.33 -14.30
CA PHE A 122 -15.13 -3.92 -15.60
C PHE A 122 -16.12 -3.55 -16.70
N PHE A 123 -17.36 -3.19 -16.33
CA PHE A 123 -18.41 -2.81 -17.28
C PHE A 123 -18.53 -1.29 -17.35
N LEU A 124 -18.45 -0.74 -18.57
CA LEU A 124 -18.61 0.69 -18.83
C LEU A 124 -20.05 1.08 -19.17
N LYS A 125 -20.72 0.24 -19.97
CA LYS A 125 -22.09 0.45 -20.41
C LYS A 125 -22.83 -0.88 -20.56
N SER A 126 -24.05 -0.98 -20.05
CA SER A 126 -24.98 -2.07 -20.37
C SER A 126 -26.14 -1.55 -21.22
N TRP A 127 -26.60 -2.34 -22.21
CA TRP A 127 -27.74 -1.96 -23.06
C TRP A 127 -29.05 -1.81 -22.25
N ASN A 128 -29.16 -2.53 -21.13
CA ASN A 128 -30.41 -2.67 -20.37
C ASN A 128 -30.37 -2.05 -18.96
N ARG A 129 -29.24 -1.45 -18.56
CA ARG A 129 -29.13 -0.74 -17.27
C ARG A 129 -28.61 0.67 -17.51
N LYS A 130 -29.29 1.64 -16.91
CA LYS A 130 -28.72 2.97 -16.70
C LYS A 130 -27.62 2.79 -15.65
N ASP A 131 -26.37 2.80 -16.07
CA ASP A 131 -25.25 2.58 -15.14
C ASP A 131 -25.23 3.71 -14.10
N SER A 132 -25.43 3.36 -12.83
CA SER A 132 -25.17 4.27 -11.72
C SER A 132 -23.67 4.31 -11.50
N ILE A 133 -23.05 5.47 -11.76
CA ILE A 133 -21.65 5.69 -11.35
C ILE A 133 -21.66 5.72 -9.82
N GLU A 134 -21.07 4.69 -9.21
CA GLU A 134 -20.89 4.68 -7.76
C GLU A 134 -20.01 5.87 -7.34
N PRO A 135 -20.38 6.59 -6.26
CA PRO A 135 -19.62 7.73 -5.80
C PRO A 135 -18.22 7.30 -5.36
N ALA A 136 -17.23 8.14 -5.63
CA ALA A 136 -15.88 7.91 -5.17
C ALA A 136 -15.79 8.01 -3.64
N ASN A 137 -15.02 7.13 -3.03
CA ASN A 137 -14.76 7.13 -1.59
C ASN A 137 -13.52 7.98 -1.26
N LYS A 138 -13.66 8.99 -0.41
CA LYS A 138 -12.53 9.83 0.00
C LYS A 138 -11.65 9.10 1.02
N ILE A 139 -10.45 8.69 0.61
CA ILE A 139 -9.48 7.97 1.47
C ILE A 139 -8.42 8.89 2.07
N ALA A 140 -8.28 10.11 1.53
CA ALA A 140 -7.40 11.14 2.07
C ALA A 140 -8.14 12.05 3.07
N LYS A 141 -7.57 12.22 4.27
CA LYS A 141 -8.12 13.16 5.26
C LYS A 141 -7.80 14.63 4.94
N ALA A 142 -6.60 14.90 4.44
CA ALA A 142 -6.14 16.25 4.12
C ALA A 142 -6.44 16.60 2.66
N GLU A 143 -6.99 17.79 2.44
CA GLU A 143 -7.17 18.34 1.10
C GLU A 143 -5.83 18.61 0.41
N GLY A 144 -5.76 18.41 -0.91
CA GLY A 144 -4.56 18.67 -1.71
C GLY A 144 -3.42 17.66 -1.51
N ILE A 145 -3.58 16.65 -0.64
CA ILE A 145 -2.53 15.65 -0.41
C ILE A 145 -2.23 14.82 -1.66
N GLY A 146 -3.23 14.56 -2.51
CA GLY A 146 -3.03 13.84 -3.76
C GLY A 146 -2.11 14.60 -4.72
N ASN A 147 -2.30 15.92 -4.84
CA ASN A 147 -1.42 16.79 -5.63
C ASN A 147 0.01 16.81 -5.07
N LEU A 148 0.15 16.87 -3.74
CA LEU A 148 1.46 16.84 -3.09
C LEU A 148 2.18 15.51 -3.30
N LEU A 149 1.49 14.37 -3.17
CA LEU A 149 2.07 13.05 -3.44
C LEU A 149 2.41 12.89 -4.92
N SER A 150 1.56 13.40 -5.81
CA SER A 150 1.78 13.40 -7.25
C SER A 150 3.06 14.16 -7.62
N SER A 151 3.32 15.33 -7.02
CA SER A 151 4.56 16.08 -7.30
C SER A 151 5.81 15.29 -6.92
N PHE A 152 5.78 14.53 -5.82
CA PHE A 152 6.89 13.68 -5.41
C PHE A 152 7.06 12.46 -6.34
N MET A 153 5.95 11.86 -6.80
CA MET A 153 5.96 10.77 -7.77
C MET A 153 6.49 11.22 -9.13
N LYS A 154 6.18 12.45 -9.55
CA LYS A 154 6.72 13.10 -10.75
C LYS A 154 8.24 13.25 -10.65
N GLU A 155 8.73 13.79 -9.53
CA GLU A 155 10.17 13.94 -9.30
C GLU A 155 10.91 12.60 -9.33
N GLN A 156 10.34 11.58 -8.68
CA GLN A 156 10.94 10.24 -8.69
C GLN A 156 10.96 9.59 -10.07
N SER A 157 10.03 9.96 -10.95
CA SER A 157 9.89 9.41 -12.31
C SER A 157 10.51 10.30 -13.39
N ALA A 158 11.39 11.24 -13.02
CA ALA A 158 12.01 12.17 -13.96
C ALA A 158 12.78 11.44 -15.09
N SER A 159 13.53 10.38 -14.76
CA SER A 159 14.26 9.59 -15.77
C SER A 159 13.33 8.82 -16.71
N VAL A 160 12.23 8.27 -16.19
CA VAL A 160 11.20 7.60 -16.99
C VAL A 160 10.52 8.61 -17.92
N SER A 161 10.22 9.80 -17.41
CA SER A 161 9.60 10.88 -18.20
C SER A 161 10.52 11.34 -19.33
N ALA A 162 11.82 11.48 -19.05
CA ALA A 162 12.81 11.84 -20.07
C ALA A 162 12.94 10.76 -21.17
N ALA A 163 12.85 9.48 -20.80
CA ALA A 163 12.94 8.38 -21.74
C ALA A 163 11.68 8.21 -22.61
N THR A 164 10.49 8.54 -22.10
CA THR A 164 9.23 8.35 -22.83
C THR A 164 8.71 9.61 -23.52
N GLY A 165 9.17 10.79 -23.14
CA GLY A 165 8.60 12.07 -23.57
C GLY A 165 7.26 12.41 -22.90
N LEU A 166 6.78 11.57 -21.98
CA LEU A 166 5.53 11.78 -21.24
C LEU A 166 5.82 12.29 -19.82
N THR A 167 4.95 13.12 -19.27
CA THR A 167 5.03 13.46 -17.85
C THR A 167 4.48 12.30 -17.01
N VAL A 168 5.38 11.50 -16.44
CA VAL A 168 5.03 10.31 -15.66
C VAL A 168 5.02 10.60 -14.16
N TYR A 169 3.99 10.11 -13.48
CA TYR A 169 3.83 10.19 -12.03
C TYR A 169 3.88 8.76 -11.49
N GLY A 170 5.03 8.30 -11.02
CA GLY A 170 5.23 6.89 -10.66
C GLY A 170 6.05 6.62 -9.41
N LYS A 171 5.96 5.39 -8.93
CA LYS A 171 6.66 4.87 -7.75
C LYS A 171 7.14 3.44 -7.98
N THR A 172 8.40 3.19 -7.61
CA THR A 172 9.00 1.83 -7.62
C THR A 172 8.78 1.10 -6.29
N GLY A 173 8.77 -0.23 -6.33
CA GLY A 173 8.70 -1.11 -5.18
C GLY A 173 9.54 -2.37 -5.38
N SER A 174 10.05 -2.91 -4.28
CA SER A 174 10.89 -4.11 -4.26
C SER A 174 10.50 -5.01 -3.07
N PRO A 175 9.25 -5.50 -3.00
CA PRO A 175 8.84 -6.42 -1.96
C PRO A 175 9.65 -7.71 -2.02
N GLU A 176 9.83 -8.28 -0.84
CA GLU A 176 10.56 -9.52 -0.64
C GLU A 176 9.57 -10.61 -0.27
N ARG A 177 9.71 -11.77 -0.89
CA ARG A 177 8.96 -12.96 -0.51
C ARG A 177 9.89 -14.15 -0.44
N ASP A 178 9.45 -15.14 0.30
CA ASP A 178 10.20 -16.38 0.41
C ASP A 178 9.61 -17.43 -0.52
N LYS A 179 10.45 -17.99 -1.39
CA LYS A 179 10.11 -19.06 -2.32
C LYS A 179 10.70 -20.38 -1.82
N LEU A 180 9.88 -21.41 -1.76
CA LEU A 180 10.36 -22.78 -1.55
C LEU A 180 10.95 -23.30 -2.86
N ILE A 181 12.21 -23.69 -2.84
CA ILE A 181 12.95 -24.17 -4.01
C ILE A 181 13.49 -25.56 -3.69
N LYS A 182 13.26 -26.52 -4.60
CA LYS A 182 13.86 -27.84 -4.51
C LYS A 182 15.34 -27.76 -4.88
N LYS A 183 16.22 -28.18 -3.98
CA LYS A 183 17.67 -28.30 -4.18
C LYS A 183 18.05 -29.76 -3.92
N GLY A 184 18.16 -30.55 -4.99
CA GLY A 184 18.29 -32.00 -4.91
C GLY A 184 17.10 -32.65 -4.22
N ASN A 185 17.35 -33.36 -3.13
CA ASN A 185 16.31 -34.01 -2.31
C ASN A 185 15.78 -33.12 -1.15
N THR A 186 16.19 -31.85 -1.07
CA THR A 186 15.77 -30.92 -0.02
C THR A 186 14.93 -29.77 -0.55
N VAL A 187 14.07 -29.20 0.29
CA VAL A 187 13.35 -27.96 0.01
C VAL A 187 13.97 -26.85 0.85
N VAL A 188 14.50 -25.82 0.19
CA VAL A 188 15.11 -24.66 0.85
C VAL A 188 14.25 -23.41 0.62
N ARG A 189 14.20 -22.54 1.64
CA ARG A 189 13.52 -21.25 1.56
C ARG A 189 14.52 -20.22 1.01
N LYS A 190 14.27 -19.72 -0.20
CA LYS A 190 15.07 -18.65 -0.83
C LYS A 190 14.28 -17.35 -0.83
N ARG A 191 14.89 -16.28 -0.32
CA ARG A 191 14.35 -14.93 -0.47
C ARG A 191 14.49 -14.46 -1.91
N VAL A 192 13.41 -13.97 -2.47
CA VAL A 192 13.36 -13.37 -3.81
C VAL A 192 12.73 -11.98 -3.71
N THR A 193 13.20 -11.08 -4.55
CA THR A 193 12.69 -9.72 -4.65
C THR A 193 11.88 -9.60 -5.92
N ASP A 194 10.62 -9.18 -5.81
CA ASP A 194 9.78 -8.92 -6.97
C ASP A 194 9.93 -7.44 -7.39
N ALA A 195 9.87 -7.17 -8.69
CA ALA A 195 9.97 -5.81 -9.22
C ALA A 195 8.58 -5.21 -9.41
N TRP A 196 8.32 -4.06 -8.79
CA TRP A 196 7.05 -3.35 -8.89
C TRP A 196 7.25 -1.91 -9.37
N TYR A 197 6.38 -1.47 -10.27
CA TYR A 197 6.26 -0.08 -10.67
C TYR A 197 4.78 0.24 -10.89
N THR A 198 4.31 1.31 -10.25
CA THR A 198 2.95 1.84 -10.45
C THR A 198 3.04 3.29 -10.86
N PHE A 199 2.20 3.71 -11.79
CA PHE A 199 2.25 5.06 -12.34
C PHE A 199 0.91 5.49 -12.93
N PHE A 200 0.79 6.79 -13.17
CA PHE A 200 -0.24 7.36 -14.03
C PHE A 200 0.37 8.46 -14.91
N VAL A 201 -0.35 8.77 -15.98
CA VAL A 201 -0.11 9.92 -16.85
C VAL A 201 -1.42 10.67 -16.95
N HIS A 202 -1.37 12.00 -17.02
CA HIS A 202 -2.55 12.77 -17.38
C HIS A 202 -2.83 12.57 -18.87
N SER A 203 -4.11 12.54 -19.24
CA SER A 203 -4.46 12.66 -20.66
C SER A 203 -3.84 13.94 -21.22
N PRO A 204 -3.33 13.91 -22.47
CA PRO A 204 -3.04 15.12 -23.23
C PRO A 204 -4.26 16.04 -23.28
#